data_AF-A0A1U8CY85-F1
#
_entry.id   AF-A0A1U8CY85-F1
#
_cell.length_a   1.000
_cell.length_b   1.000
_cell.length_c   1.000
_cell.angle_alpha   90.00
_cell.angle_beta   90.00
_cell.angle_gamma   90.00
#
_symmetry.space_group_name_H-M   'P 1'
#
loop_
_entity.id
_entity.type
_entity.pdbx_description
1 polymer ?
#
loop_
_entity_poly.entity_id
_entity_poly.type
_entity_poly.pdbx_seq_one_letter_code
_entity_poly.pdbx_strand_id
1 'polypeptide(L)'
;MAALGTWLSIGVRRLHCSAAARAGGQWRLKQGLAANSAGYGPLTELPDWSFADGRPAPPMRGQLRRQAQREKLARRIVLLTQEMDAGLQAWKLRQQKLEEERKQEKGLKPKGISLRSPPPPQ
;
A
#
# COMPACT_ATOMS: atom_id res chain seq x y z
N MET A 1 -53.14 -29.82 -45.66
CA MET A 1 -51.81 -29.26 -45.99
C MET A 1 -51.35 -28.36 -44.85
N ALA A 2 -50.86 -28.96 -43.75
CA ALA A 2 -50.38 -28.22 -42.58
C ALA A 2 -48.85 -28.08 -42.69
N ALA A 3 -48.37 -26.91 -43.13
CA ALA A 3 -46.95 -26.60 -43.13
C ALA A 3 -46.55 -26.14 -41.72
N LEU A 4 -45.94 -27.04 -40.94
CA LEU A 4 -45.23 -26.72 -39.70
C LEU A 4 -43.99 -25.88 -40.04
N GLY A 5 -44.15 -24.56 -40.02
CA GLY A 5 -43.03 -23.62 -40.10
C GLY A 5 -42.15 -23.76 -38.87
N THR A 6 -41.05 -24.50 -39.00
CA THR A 6 -40.04 -24.66 -37.95
C THR A 6 -39.30 -23.34 -37.79
N TRP A 7 -39.56 -22.63 -36.70
CA TRP A 7 -38.81 -21.44 -36.33
C TRP A 7 -37.39 -21.89 -35.94
N LEU A 8 -36.43 -21.65 -36.83
CA LEU A 8 -35.02 -21.82 -36.53
C LEU A 8 -34.61 -20.67 -35.59
N SER A 9 -34.67 -20.91 -34.28
CA SER A 9 -34.05 -20.02 -33.30
C SER A 9 -32.54 -20.05 -33.52
N ILE A 10 -32.02 -19.09 -34.29
CA ILE A 10 -30.58 -18.84 -34.44
C ILE A 10 -30.08 -18.37 -33.07
N GLY A 11 -29.68 -19.34 -32.24
CA GLY A 11 -29.02 -19.08 -30.97
C GLY A 11 -27.69 -18.40 -31.23
N VAL A 12 -27.62 -17.09 -30.98
CA VAL A 12 -26.34 -16.38 -30.90
C VAL A 12 -25.59 -16.95 -29.70
N ARG A 13 -24.75 -17.95 -29.93
CA ARG A 13 -23.76 -18.41 -28.95
C ARG A 13 -22.79 -17.25 -28.74
N ARG A 14 -23.07 -16.38 -27.76
CA ARG A 14 -22.09 -15.43 -27.25
C ARG A 14 -20.92 -16.26 -26.71
N LEU A 15 -19.84 -16.36 -27.48
CA LEU A 15 -18.58 -16.88 -26.97
C LEU A 15 -18.16 -15.95 -25.83
N HIS A 16 -18.28 -16.43 -24.59
CA HIS A 16 -17.83 -15.69 -23.41
C HIS A 16 -16.30 -15.59 -23.46
N CYS A 17 -15.77 -14.44 -23.90
CA CYS A 17 -14.32 -14.17 -23.92
C CYS A 17 -13.69 -14.11 -22.51
N SER A 18 -14.50 -14.20 -21.43
CA SER A 18 -14.03 -14.08 -20.05
C SER A 18 -13.14 -15.24 -19.59
N ALA A 19 -13.34 -16.46 -20.11
CA ALA A 19 -12.54 -17.62 -19.72
C ALA A 19 -11.17 -17.66 -20.41
N ALA A 20 -11.12 -17.37 -21.73
CA ALA A 20 -9.88 -17.37 -22.49
C ALA A 20 -8.92 -16.23 -22.06
N ALA A 21 -9.46 -15.07 -21.67
CA ALA A 21 -8.67 -13.93 -21.21
C ALA A 21 -7.88 -14.16 -19.90
N ARG A 22 -8.16 -15.27 -19.18
CA ARG A 22 -7.44 -15.64 -17.94
C ARG A 22 -6.54 -16.87 -18.10
N ALA A 23 -6.42 -17.42 -19.31
CA ALA A 23 -5.53 -18.55 -19.54
C ALA A 23 -4.08 -18.18 -19.18
N GLY A 24 -3.45 -19.02 -18.34
CA GLY A 24 -2.07 -18.82 -17.88
C GLY A 24 -1.86 -17.77 -16.78
N GLY A 25 -2.93 -17.14 -16.25
CA GLY A 25 -2.79 -16.13 -15.19
C GLY A 25 -2.16 -16.67 -13.90
N GLN A 26 -2.53 -17.89 -13.49
CA GLN A 26 -1.94 -18.56 -12.32
C GLN A 26 -0.45 -18.86 -12.51
N TRP A 27 -0.05 -19.28 -13.72
CA TRP A 27 1.36 -19.50 -14.02
C TRP A 27 2.14 -18.18 -13.96
N ARG A 28 1.61 -17.09 -14.52
CA ARG A 28 2.24 -15.75 -14.44
C ARG A 28 2.42 -15.28 -13.01
N LEU A 29 1.42 -15.44 -12.15
CA LEU A 29 1.52 -15.10 -10.73
C LEU A 29 2.60 -15.92 -10.03
N LYS A 30 2.73 -17.22 -10.33
CA LYS A 30 3.82 -18.06 -9.80
C LYS A 30 5.21 -17.57 -10.23
N GLN A 31 5.31 -16.89 -11.36
CA GLN A 31 6.55 -16.26 -11.85
C GLN A 31 6.73 -14.82 -11.37
N GLY A 32 5.87 -14.31 -10.49
CA GLY A 32 5.93 -12.91 -10.01
C GLY A 32 5.50 -11.87 -11.05
N LEU A 33 4.82 -12.29 -12.12
CA LEU A 33 4.28 -11.40 -13.16
C LEU A 33 2.83 -11.00 -12.87
N ALA A 34 2.35 -9.95 -13.52
CA ALA A 34 0.94 -9.60 -13.51
C ALA A 34 0.07 -10.74 -14.06
N ALA A 35 -1.05 -11.06 -13.40
CA ALA A 35 -1.98 -12.08 -13.88
C ALA A 35 -2.49 -11.76 -15.31
N ASN A 36 -2.76 -10.47 -15.56
CA ASN A 36 -3.06 -9.91 -16.87
C ASN A 36 -1.80 -9.28 -17.48
N SER A 37 -1.48 -9.61 -18.74
CA SER A 37 -0.32 -9.06 -19.46
C SER A 37 -0.40 -7.55 -19.67
N ALA A 38 -1.60 -6.98 -19.73
CA ALA A 38 -1.82 -5.54 -19.89
C ALA A 38 -1.75 -4.74 -18.56
N GLY A 39 -1.43 -5.39 -17.43
CA GLY A 39 -1.43 -4.75 -16.12
C GLY A 39 -0.19 -3.87 -15.88
N TYR A 40 0.96 -4.52 -15.76
CA TYR A 40 2.26 -3.87 -15.67
C TYR A 40 3.30 -4.78 -16.31
N GLY A 41 4.37 -4.20 -16.84
CA GLY A 41 5.44 -4.93 -17.50
C GLY A 41 5.94 -4.22 -18.76
N PRO A 42 6.98 -4.76 -19.41
CA PRO A 42 7.60 -4.12 -20.58
C PRO A 42 6.60 -3.88 -21.71
N LEU A 43 5.63 -4.77 -21.88
CA LEU A 43 4.58 -4.65 -22.91
C LEU A 43 3.69 -3.41 -22.77
N THR A 44 3.54 -2.86 -21.56
CA THR A 44 2.62 -1.73 -21.30
C THR A 44 3.33 -0.47 -20.81
N GLU A 45 4.56 -0.60 -20.31
CA GLU A 45 5.35 0.50 -19.78
C GLU A 45 6.36 1.06 -20.80
N LEU A 46 6.76 0.27 -21.80
CA LEU A 46 7.60 0.77 -22.88
C LEU A 46 6.77 1.57 -23.90
N PRO A 47 7.38 2.54 -24.58
CA PRO A 47 6.71 3.29 -25.63
C PRO A 47 6.45 2.38 -26.85
N ASP A 48 5.25 2.48 -27.41
CA ASP A 48 4.84 1.69 -28.58
C ASP A 48 5.62 2.07 -29.87
N TRP A 49 6.22 3.26 -29.91
CA TRP A 49 6.97 3.78 -31.06
C TRP A 49 8.06 4.78 -30.64
N SER A 50 8.95 5.11 -31.56
CA SER A 50 9.94 6.19 -31.42
C SER A 50 10.16 6.87 -32.78
N PHE A 51 10.78 8.06 -32.79
CA PHE A 51 11.13 8.73 -34.04
C PHE A 51 12.27 7.99 -34.75
N ALA A 52 12.30 8.02 -36.08
CA ALA A 52 13.37 7.38 -36.87
C ALA A 52 14.77 7.90 -36.51
N ASP A 53 14.86 9.17 -36.11
CA ASP A 53 16.10 9.82 -35.64
C ASP A 53 16.57 9.32 -34.26
N GLY A 54 15.82 8.42 -33.61
CA GLY A 54 16.10 7.92 -32.26
C GLY A 54 15.59 8.80 -31.12
N ARG A 55 14.88 9.90 -31.44
CA ARG A 55 14.24 10.72 -30.39
C ARG A 55 13.13 9.92 -29.69
N PRO A 56 12.97 10.06 -28.37
CA PRO A 56 11.93 9.34 -27.64
C PRO A 56 10.54 9.85 -28.03
N ALA A 57 9.55 8.96 -28.03
CA ALA A 57 8.17 9.35 -28.18
C ALA A 57 7.70 10.16 -26.95
N PRO A 58 6.77 11.11 -27.14
CA PRO A 58 6.14 11.80 -26.02
C PRO A 58 5.40 10.80 -25.12
N PRO A 59 5.37 11.04 -23.79
CA PRO A 59 4.78 10.10 -22.85
C PRO A 59 3.27 9.95 -23.05
N MET A 60 2.79 8.71 -22.98
CA MET A 60 1.37 8.41 -23.16
C MET A 60 0.55 8.85 -21.95
N ARG A 61 -0.66 9.37 -22.16
CA ARG A 61 -1.58 9.81 -21.08
C ARG A 61 -1.81 8.73 -20.02
N GLY A 62 -1.97 7.48 -20.46
CA GLY A 62 -2.17 6.33 -19.56
C GLY A 62 -0.95 6.06 -18.68
N GLN A 63 0.26 6.20 -19.22
CA GLN A 63 1.52 6.02 -18.50
C GLN A 63 1.70 7.11 -17.44
N LEU A 64 1.47 8.38 -17.80
CA LEU A 64 1.50 9.51 -16.86
C LEU A 64 0.51 9.30 -15.70
N ARG A 65 -0.72 8.89 -16.01
CA ARG A 65 -1.73 8.57 -14.99
C ARG A 65 -1.28 7.43 -14.07
N ARG A 66 -0.72 6.35 -14.61
CA ARG A 66 -0.21 5.21 -13.82
C ARG A 66 0.96 5.64 -12.93
N GLN A 67 1.87 6.45 -13.43
CA GLN A 67 3.00 6.97 -12.66
C GLN A 67 2.52 7.84 -11.49
N ALA A 68 1.61 8.78 -11.73
CA ALA A 68 1.03 9.59 -10.66
C ALA A 68 0.29 8.76 -9.60
N GLN A 69 -0.43 7.70 -10.01
CA GLN A 69 -1.09 6.79 -9.08
C GLN A 69 -0.08 5.98 -8.24
N ARG A 70 1.00 5.48 -8.87
CA ARG A 70 2.08 4.76 -8.16
C ARG A 70 2.78 5.67 -7.17
N GLU A 71 3.04 6.92 -7.55
CA GLU A 71 3.64 7.92 -6.66
C GLU A 71 2.73 8.21 -5.46
N LYS A 72 1.44 8.44 -5.69
CA LYS A 72 0.47 8.67 -4.61
C LYS A 72 0.42 7.48 -3.65
N LEU A 73 0.47 6.26 -4.18
CA LEU A 73 0.52 5.04 -3.36
C LEU A 73 1.80 4.98 -2.53
N ALA A 74 2.96 5.21 -3.14
CA ALA A 74 4.25 5.20 -2.45
C ALA A 74 4.30 6.23 -1.32
N ARG A 75 3.86 7.47 -1.57
CA ARG A 75 3.76 8.52 -0.55
C ARG A 75 2.88 8.11 0.62
N ARG A 76 1.75 7.45 0.34
CA ARG A 76 0.84 6.95 1.38
C ARG A 76 1.45 5.83 2.21
N ILE A 77 2.17 4.89 1.58
CA ILE A 77 2.85 3.81 2.29
C ILE A 77 3.86 4.40 3.27
N VAL A 78 4.71 5.32 2.80
CA VAL A 78 5.72 5.98 3.65
C VAL A 78 5.08 6.71 4.83
N LEU A 79 4.02 7.49 4.57
CA LEU A 79 3.29 8.21 5.63
C LEU A 79 2.79 7.24 6.72
N LEU A 80 2.09 6.17 6.33
CA LEU A 80 1.52 5.21 7.28
C LEU A 80 2.60 4.49 8.09
N THR A 81 3.73 4.15 7.47
CA THR A 81 4.86 3.54 8.18
C THR A 81 5.43 4.49 9.22
N GLN A 82 5.61 5.77 8.87
CA GLN A 82 6.11 6.79 9.80
C GLN A 82 5.16 7.02 10.98
N GLU A 83 3.86 7.10 10.73
CA GLU A 83 2.85 7.25 11.78
C GLU A 83 2.86 6.07 12.76
N MET A 84 2.98 4.84 12.22
CA MET A 84 3.07 3.63 13.02
C MET A 84 4.35 3.62 13.88
N ASP A 85 5.49 3.96 13.30
CA ASP A 85 6.77 4.01 14.01
C ASP A 85 6.75 5.08 15.12
N ALA A 86 6.24 6.28 14.83
CA ALA A 86 6.07 7.34 15.82
C ALA A 86 5.14 6.91 16.96
N GLY A 87 4.04 6.23 16.64
CA GLY A 87 3.11 5.67 17.61
C GLY A 87 3.78 4.66 18.54
N LEU A 88 4.60 3.77 17.99
CA LEU A 88 5.35 2.77 18.75
C LEU A 88 6.38 3.43 19.67
N GLN A 89 7.13 4.42 19.18
CA GLN A 89 8.12 5.16 19.99
C GLN A 89 7.44 5.93 21.13
N ALA A 90 6.35 6.64 20.83
CA ALA A 90 5.59 7.36 21.84
C ALA A 90 5.02 6.41 22.92
N TRP A 91 4.54 5.24 22.52
CA TRP A 91 4.08 4.22 23.47
C TRP A 91 5.21 3.70 24.36
N LYS A 92 6.37 3.37 23.79
CA LYS A 92 7.56 2.93 24.56
C LYS A 92 8.01 3.98 25.57
N LEU A 93 8.08 5.24 25.16
CA LEU A 93 8.45 6.35 26.05
C LEU A 93 7.46 6.53 27.20
N ARG A 94 6.15 6.37 26.94
CA ARG A 94 5.12 6.43 27.99
C ARG A 94 5.28 5.28 29.00
N GLN A 95 5.58 4.07 28.53
CA GLN A 95 5.80 2.94 29.42
C GLN A 95 7.03 3.15 30.32
N GLN A 96 8.14 3.62 29.74
CA GLN A 96 9.35 3.94 30.50
C GLN A 96 9.10 5.00 31.57
N LYS A 97 8.40 6.09 31.22
CA LYS A 97 8.02 7.14 32.19
C LYS A 97 7.17 6.60 33.33
N LEU A 98 6.16 5.78 33.02
CA LEU A 98 5.31 5.16 34.04
C LEU A 98 6.13 4.26 34.97
N GLU A 99 7.08 3.50 34.43
CA GLU A 99 7.98 2.67 35.24
C GLU A 99 8.90 3.51 36.13
N GLU A 100 9.43 4.63 35.62
CA GLU A 100 10.25 5.56 36.39
C GLU A 100 9.45 6.20 37.54
N GLU A 101 8.23 6.68 37.28
CA GLU A 101 7.33 7.22 38.30
C GLU A 101 7.05 6.17 39.39
N ARG A 102 6.73 4.93 38.99
CA ARG A 102 6.51 3.83 39.94
C ARG A 102 7.76 3.47 40.75
N LYS A 103 8.96 3.63 40.19
CA LYS A 103 10.23 3.45 40.93
C LYS A 103 10.46 4.59 41.92
N GLN A 104 10.13 5.83 41.56
CA GLN A 104 10.24 6.98 42.45
C GLN A 104 9.27 6.88 43.63
N GLU A 105 8.01 6.48 43.39
CA GLU A 105 7.02 6.27 44.44
C GLU A 105 7.41 5.19 45.45
N LYS A 106 8.03 4.10 44.97
CA LYS A 106 8.56 3.02 45.82
C LYS A 106 9.88 3.37 46.51
N GLY A 107 10.45 4.54 46.23
CA GLY A 107 11.67 5.02 46.86
C GLY A 107 11.48 5.24 48.36
N LEU A 108 12.56 5.02 49.12
CA LEU A 108 12.58 5.34 50.55
C LEU A 108 12.51 6.86 50.77
N LYS A 109 11.88 7.29 51.87
CA LYS A 109 11.83 8.72 52.23
C LYS A 109 13.24 9.29 52.38
N PRO A 110 13.49 10.52 51.89
CA PRO A 110 14.77 11.18 52.07
C PRO A 110 15.05 11.44 53.55
N LYS A 111 16.26 11.16 54.01
CA LYS A 111 16.71 11.39 55.39
C LYS A 111 17.71 12.56 55.46
N GLY A 112 17.90 13.13 56.65
CA GLY A 112 18.95 14.10 56.94
C GLY A 112 18.50 15.57 56.81
N ILE A 113 19.13 16.31 55.90
CA ILE A 113 19.05 17.79 55.77
C ILE A 113 17.60 18.29 55.59
N SER A 114 16.76 17.49 54.93
CA SER A 114 15.34 17.78 54.69
C SER A 114 14.46 17.78 55.95
N LEU A 115 14.95 17.29 57.10
CA LEU A 115 14.25 17.31 58.39
C LEU A 115 14.73 18.41 59.33
N ARG A 116 15.74 19.21 58.96
CA ARG A 116 16.27 20.26 59.82
C ARG A 116 15.33 21.48 59.79
N SER A 117 14.60 21.72 60.88
CA SER A 117 13.83 22.97 61.05
C SER A 117 14.78 24.17 61.14
N PRO A 118 14.42 25.32 60.54
CA PRO A 118 15.26 26.52 60.63
C PRO A 118 15.43 26.96 62.10
N PRO A 119 16.62 27.50 62.46
CA PRO A 119 16.87 27.94 63.83
C PRO A 119 15.94 29.12 64.20
N PRO A 120 15.53 29.25 65.47
CA PRO A 120 14.66 30.33 65.91
C PRO A 120 15.35 31.69 65.74
N PRO A 121 14.59 32.76 65.41
CA PRO A 121 15.14 34.11 65.27
C PRO A 121 15.64 34.64 66.63
N GLN A 122 16.79 35.32 66.61
CA GLN A 122 17.43 35.96 67.76
C GLN A 122 16.81 37.31 68.10
#